data_AF-A0A914EGC8-F1
#
_entry.id   AF-A0A914EGC8-F1
#
_cell.length_a   1.000
_cell.length_b   1.000
_cell.length_c   1.000
_cell.angle_alpha   90.00
_cell.angle_beta   90.00
_cell.angle_gamma   90.00
#
_symmetry.space_group_name_H-M   'P 1'
#
loop_
_entity.id
_entity.type
_entity.pdbx_description
1 polymer ?
#
loop_
_entity_poly.entity_id
_entity_poly.type
_entity_poly.pdbx_seq_one_letter_code
_entity_poly.pdbx_strand_id
1 'polypeptide(L)'
;MVHIHVSHNTQNQPKHLPKLGWFIYLLAIAAMIGGFLYGYNSGVVSPALIYLQQDDDMKPMKVFWQELVISITPVGALICAFAFSKWSLLIGRIFIGLGLGLSSMTVPIYVGEASPLHIRGKLLTCYQLFLGTGIVAGNVVGGGLSYVNPVQIGWRYYTTNIIKADGVKDPHTTIWISVGTAFMNLIGIIVPMFLIERLGRRKILLGSVIGTFISLLLLGAGFLVMNKTSADVIILSSSNRMFNSTTKNYDTCMKFSNCDFCVTNENCGFCSAKGSKDGFCLPVNKNDPDNYASTGYCDNQKQNITHTWSQGYCQTNYTIWVIVCMFIYLLFFGAGLEIEEVEKLFMSKSKQKRLAEESSLARHYTIKIPLSTKLEKI
;
A
#
# COMPACT_ATOMS: atom_id res chain seq x y z
N MET A 1 -42.04 27.61 43.02
CA MET A 1 -40.82 27.43 42.23
C MET A 1 -39.76 26.88 43.16
N VAL A 2 -39.52 25.56 43.14
CA VAL A 2 -38.55 24.91 44.03
C VAL A 2 -37.18 25.01 43.37
N HIS A 3 -36.32 25.86 43.90
CA HIS A 3 -34.92 25.93 43.48
C HIS A 3 -34.19 24.68 43.98
N ILE A 4 -34.03 23.70 43.10
CA ILE A 4 -33.18 22.54 43.34
C ILE A 4 -31.73 22.99 43.11
N HIS A 5 -31.00 23.23 44.19
CA HIS A 5 -29.55 23.38 44.13
C HIS A 5 -28.92 22.02 43.82
N VAL A 6 -28.60 21.79 42.55
CA VAL A 6 -27.75 20.67 42.13
C VAL A 6 -26.32 21.02 42.51
N SER A 7 -25.86 20.47 43.64
CA SER A 7 -24.45 20.52 44.01
C SER A 7 -23.69 19.58 43.07
N HIS A 8 -23.00 20.15 42.07
CA HIS A 8 -22.03 19.42 41.27
C HIS A 8 -20.84 19.08 42.16
N ASN A 9 -20.86 17.89 42.77
CA ASN A 9 -19.70 17.35 43.46
C ASN A 9 -18.62 16.98 42.41
N THR A 10 -17.78 17.96 42.08
CA THR A 10 -16.68 17.89 41.11
C THR A 10 -15.42 17.21 41.68
N GLN A 11 -15.51 16.48 42.80
CA GLN A 11 -14.33 16.02 43.54
C GLN A 11 -13.82 14.60 43.23
N ASN A 12 -14.38 13.84 42.28
CA ASN A 12 -13.88 12.50 41.98
C ASN A 12 -13.20 12.37 40.62
N GLN A 13 -12.31 13.30 40.28
CA GLN A 13 -11.24 13.02 39.32
C GLN A 13 -10.08 12.36 40.09
N PRO A 14 -9.67 11.13 39.77
CA PRO A 14 -8.56 10.47 40.46
C PRO A 14 -7.28 11.32 40.30
N LYS A 15 -6.72 11.80 41.43
CA LYS A 15 -5.51 12.65 41.46
C LYS A 15 -4.23 11.95 40.98
N HIS A 16 -4.27 10.63 40.80
CA HIS A 16 -3.15 9.81 40.32
C HIS A 16 -3.62 9.04 39.08
N LEU A 17 -2.85 9.14 37.99
CA LEU A 17 -3.00 8.22 36.86
C LEU A 17 -2.78 6.79 37.37
N PRO A 18 -3.67 5.83 37.06
CA PRO A 18 -3.48 4.44 37.48
C PRO A 18 -2.13 3.94 36.96
N LYS A 19 -1.32 3.35 37.87
CA LYS A 19 -0.07 2.69 37.48
C LYS A 19 -0.38 1.61 36.43
N LEU A 20 0.34 1.69 35.31
CA LEU A 20 0.15 0.77 34.20
C LEU A 20 0.70 -0.61 34.60
N GLY A 21 -0.14 -1.64 34.57
CA GLY A 21 0.29 -3.01 34.84
C GLY A 21 1.24 -3.52 33.76
N TRP A 22 2.19 -4.38 34.14
CA TRP A 22 3.16 -5.02 33.24
C TRP A 22 2.52 -5.67 32.00
N PHE A 23 1.33 -6.27 32.17
CA PHE A 23 0.54 -6.86 31.08
C PHE A 23 0.29 -5.90 29.91
N ILE A 24 0.06 -4.62 30.19
CA ILE A 24 -0.19 -3.61 29.15
C ILE A 24 1.08 -3.30 28.35
N TYR A 25 2.25 -3.31 29.00
CA TYR A 25 3.53 -3.17 28.29
C TYR A 25 3.81 -4.37 27.39
N LEU A 26 3.52 -5.59 27.85
CA LEU A 26 3.61 -6.79 27.03
C LEU A 26 2.70 -6.72 25.79
N LEU A 27 1.45 -6.32 25.99
CA LEU A 27 0.50 -6.09 24.89
C LEU A 27 1.00 -5.06 23.90
N ALA A 28 1.60 -3.98 24.39
CA ALA A 28 2.13 -2.93 23.54
C ALA A 28 3.28 -3.42 22.67
N ILE A 29 4.20 -4.19 23.25
CA ILE A 29 5.33 -4.79 22.53
C ILE A 29 4.83 -5.79 21.49
N ALA A 30 3.87 -6.65 21.84
CA ALA A 30 3.29 -7.61 20.91
C ALA A 30 2.61 -6.91 19.71
N ALA A 31 1.87 -5.83 19.97
CA ALA A 31 1.28 -5.03 18.91
C ALA A 31 2.35 -4.40 18.01
N MET A 32 3.38 -3.77 18.57
CA MET A 32 4.46 -3.15 17.79
C MET A 32 5.21 -4.17 16.91
N ILE A 33 5.50 -5.36 17.44
CA ILE A 33 6.11 -6.46 16.68
C ILE A 33 5.17 -6.89 15.54
N GLY A 34 3.87 -7.05 15.81
CA GLY A 34 2.87 -7.39 14.81
C GLY A 34 2.79 -6.37 13.68
N GLY A 35 2.78 -5.07 14.01
CA GLY A 35 2.77 -3.98 13.04
C GLY A 35 4.03 -4.00 12.16
N PHE A 36 5.20 -4.12 12.77
CA PHE A 36 6.47 -4.21 12.04
C PHE A 36 6.53 -5.40 11.09
N LEU A 37 6.15 -6.59 11.56
CA LEU A 37 6.13 -7.80 10.74
C LEU A 37 5.14 -7.70 9.59
N TYR A 38 3.97 -7.09 9.81
CA TYR A 38 3.00 -6.82 8.74
C TYR A 38 3.59 -5.87 7.69
N GLY A 39 4.15 -4.75 8.12
CA GLY A 39 4.77 -3.78 7.21
C GLY A 39 5.92 -4.38 6.41
N TYR A 40 6.81 -5.12 7.06
CA TYR A 40 7.95 -5.79 6.43
C TYR A 40 7.50 -6.75 5.34
N ASN A 41 6.51 -7.60 5.64
CA ASN A 41 5.96 -8.50 4.64
C ASN A 41 5.24 -7.74 3.52
N SER A 42 4.49 -6.66 3.80
CA SER A 42 3.86 -5.88 2.73
C SER A 42 4.88 -5.27 1.77
N GLY A 43 6.00 -4.73 2.26
CA GLY A 43 7.09 -4.22 1.42
C GLY A 43 7.74 -5.30 0.54
N VAL A 44 7.81 -6.54 1.04
CA VAL A 44 8.37 -7.68 0.29
C VAL A 44 7.34 -8.38 -0.60
N VAL A 45 6.06 -8.37 -0.23
CA VAL A 45 4.98 -9.15 -0.85
C VAL A 45 4.32 -8.42 -2.02
N SER A 46 3.93 -7.16 -1.83
CA SER A 46 3.19 -6.35 -2.84
C SER A 46 3.80 -6.36 -4.25
N PRO A 47 5.14 -6.35 -4.42
CA PRO A 47 5.73 -6.41 -5.75
C PRO A 47 5.47 -7.72 -6.51
N ALA A 48 5.39 -8.88 -5.84
CA ALA A 48 5.27 -10.16 -6.56
C ALA A 48 3.86 -10.48 -7.06
N LEU A 49 2.82 -9.77 -6.59
CA LEU A 49 1.43 -10.06 -6.97
C LEU A 49 1.14 -9.74 -8.45
N ILE A 50 1.88 -8.79 -9.04
CA ILE A 50 1.71 -8.33 -10.43
C ILE A 50 1.98 -9.45 -11.46
N TYR A 51 2.71 -10.51 -11.07
CA TYR A 51 3.06 -11.62 -11.97
C TYR A 51 2.06 -12.79 -11.98
N LEU A 52 0.94 -12.68 -11.28
CA LEU A 52 0.14 -13.86 -10.89
C LEU A 52 -1.36 -13.80 -11.25
N GLN A 53 -1.80 -12.88 -12.11
CA GLN A 53 -3.20 -12.86 -12.55
C GLN A 53 -3.46 -13.83 -13.71
N GLN A 54 -3.72 -15.10 -13.38
CA GLN A 54 -4.54 -15.98 -14.20
C GLN A 54 -5.25 -17.02 -13.32
N ASP A 55 -6.54 -17.19 -13.60
CA ASP A 55 -7.53 -18.17 -13.08
C ASP A 55 -8.44 -17.77 -11.90
N ASP A 56 -9.72 -17.82 -12.24
CA ASP A 56 -10.92 -17.57 -11.44
C ASP A 56 -11.42 -18.86 -10.79
N ASP A 57 -11.63 -18.86 -9.47
CA ASP A 57 -12.83 -19.34 -8.78
C ASP A 57 -12.54 -19.58 -7.29
N MET A 58 -13.09 -18.76 -6.38
CA MET A 58 -13.16 -19.14 -4.96
C MET A 58 -14.30 -18.46 -4.19
N LYS A 59 -15.09 -19.30 -3.49
CA LYS A 59 -16.30 -18.98 -2.70
C LYS A 59 -15.98 -18.45 -1.29
N PRO A 60 -16.89 -17.69 -0.64
CA PRO A 60 -16.61 -17.01 0.63
C PRO A 60 -16.73 -17.95 1.84
N MET A 61 -15.94 -17.71 2.89
CA MET A 61 -15.88 -18.62 4.06
C MET A 61 -15.94 -17.90 5.42
N LYS A 62 -16.48 -18.62 6.42
CA LYS A 62 -16.98 -18.16 7.73
C LYS A 62 -15.93 -18.21 8.87
N VAL A 63 -16.33 -17.64 10.02
CA VAL A 63 -15.65 -17.33 11.32
C VAL A 63 -14.67 -18.37 11.92
N PHE A 64 -14.59 -19.61 11.43
CA PHE A 64 -13.61 -20.62 11.89
C PHE A 64 -12.14 -20.27 11.52
N TRP A 65 -11.92 -19.33 10.60
CA TRP A 65 -10.59 -18.93 10.15
C TRP A 65 -9.76 -18.18 11.19
N GLN A 66 -10.38 -17.49 12.16
CA GLN A 66 -9.65 -16.57 13.05
C GLN A 66 -8.58 -17.28 13.91
N GLU A 67 -8.78 -18.54 14.29
CA GLU A 67 -7.82 -19.33 15.07
C GLU A 67 -6.73 -19.98 14.19
N LEU A 68 -7.05 -20.33 12.94
CA LEU A 68 -6.11 -20.94 11.98
C LEU A 68 -5.10 -19.91 11.42
N VAL A 69 -5.50 -18.64 11.37
CA VAL A 69 -4.76 -17.48 10.85
C VAL A 69 -3.40 -17.23 11.51
N ILE A 70 -3.28 -17.47 12.82
CA ILE A 70 -2.02 -17.25 13.54
C ILE A 70 -1.00 -18.35 13.21
N SER A 71 -1.47 -19.57 12.90
CA SER A 71 -0.64 -20.70 12.46
C SER A 71 -0.23 -20.61 10.98
N ILE A 72 -1.06 -19.95 10.16
CA ILE A 72 -0.87 -19.90 8.71
C ILE A 72 0.34 -19.05 8.29
N THR A 73 0.68 -18.02 9.06
CA THR A 73 1.75 -17.07 8.72
C THR A 73 3.15 -17.71 8.87
N PRO A 74 3.48 -18.39 9.98
CA PRO A 74 4.73 -19.17 10.09
C PRO A 74 4.83 -20.29 9.05
N VAL A 75 3.73 -21.00 8.78
CA VAL A 75 3.69 -22.07 7.76
C VAL A 75 3.96 -21.50 6.36
N GLY A 76 3.31 -20.38 6.01
CA GLY A 76 3.56 -19.68 4.75
C GLY A 76 5.00 -19.17 4.63
N ALA A 77 5.58 -18.63 5.71
CA ALA A 77 6.98 -18.21 5.76
C ALA A 77 7.95 -19.38 5.57
N LEU A 78 7.66 -20.52 6.19
CA LEU A 78 8.45 -21.75 6.02
C LEU A 78 8.39 -22.26 4.58
N ILE A 79 7.20 -22.26 3.97
CA ILE A 79 7.02 -22.63 2.56
C ILE A 79 7.82 -21.69 1.65
N CYS A 80 7.79 -20.37 1.89
CA CYS A 80 8.58 -19.41 1.13
C CYS A 80 10.10 -19.62 1.30
N ALA A 81 10.57 -19.92 2.52
CA ALA A 81 11.99 -20.15 2.80
C ALA A 81 12.54 -21.37 2.05
N PHE A 82 11.74 -22.43 1.91
CA PHE A 82 12.11 -23.67 1.23
C PHE A 82 11.60 -23.76 -0.22
N ALA A 83 11.04 -22.68 -0.80
CA ALA A 83 10.45 -22.73 -2.12
C ALA A 83 11.50 -22.88 -3.23
N PHE A 84 11.49 -24.01 -3.94
CA PHE A 84 12.32 -24.27 -5.13
C PHE A 84 11.57 -24.03 -6.45
N SER A 85 10.28 -23.72 -6.40
CA SER A 85 9.43 -23.47 -7.58
C SER A 85 8.56 -22.21 -7.41
N LYS A 86 8.17 -21.58 -8.52
CA LYS A 86 7.28 -20.40 -8.54
C LYS A 86 5.93 -20.68 -7.86
N TRP A 87 5.39 -21.89 -8.07
CA TRP A 87 4.12 -22.34 -7.48
C TRP A 87 4.20 -22.52 -5.96
N SER A 88 5.31 -23.08 -5.45
CA SER A 88 5.54 -23.20 -4.01
C SER A 88 5.63 -21.82 -3.34
N LEU A 89 6.27 -20.87 -4.01
CA LEU A 89 6.39 -19.49 -3.53
C LEU A 89 5.03 -18.76 -3.52
N LEU A 90 4.18 -18.99 -4.53
CA LEU A 90 2.81 -18.47 -4.59
C LEU A 90 1.98 -18.95 -3.40
N ILE A 91 1.96 -20.27 -3.16
CA ILE A 91 1.19 -20.87 -2.07
C ILE A 91 1.62 -20.26 -0.73
N GLY A 92 2.93 -20.14 -0.50
CA GLY A 92 3.46 -19.48 0.69
C GLY A 92 3.00 -18.03 0.85
N ARG A 93 2.98 -17.24 -0.24
CA ARG A 93 2.52 -15.84 -0.21
C ARG A 93 1.02 -15.68 -0.02
N ILE A 94 0.20 -16.58 -0.55
CA ILE A 94 -1.25 -16.59 -0.30
C ILE A 94 -1.50 -16.81 1.19
N PHE A 95 -0.82 -17.79 1.79
CA PHE A 95 -0.94 -18.06 3.22
C PHE A 95 -0.47 -16.86 4.07
N ILE A 96 0.71 -16.30 3.78
CA ILE A 96 1.20 -15.09 4.47
C ILE A 96 0.22 -13.91 4.30
N GLY A 97 -0.27 -13.68 3.08
CA GLY A 97 -1.19 -12.58 2.77
C GLY A 97 -2.52 -12.68 3.51
N LEU A 98 -3.13 -13.88 3.54
CA LEU A 98 -4.37 -14.14 4.30
C LEU A 98 -4.15 -13.95 5.81
N GLY A 99 -3.03 -14.48 6.34
CA GLY A 99 -2.68 -14.34 7.75
C GLY A 99 -2.48 -12.89 8.19
N LEU A 100 -1.78 -12.12 7.36
CA LEU A 100 -1.49 -10.71 7.61
C LEU A 100 -2.72 -9.81 7.44
N GLY A 101 -3.57 -10.04 6.43
CA GLY A 101 -4.81 -9.28 6.24
C GLY A 101 -5.72 -9.36 7.46
N LEU A 102 -5.92 -10.57 7.99
CA LEU A 102 -6.75 -10.79 9.18
C LEU A 102 -6.08 -10.25 10.47
N SER A 103 -4.75 -10.35 10.57
CA SER A 103 -3.99 -9.73 11.67
C SER A 103 -4.12 -8.20 11.68
N SER A 104 -4.11 -7.56 10.50
CA SER A 104 -4.19 -6.11 10.36
C SER A 104 -5.51 -5.53 10.87
N MET A 105 -6.61 -6.28 10.75
CA MET A 105 -7.92 -5.88 11.30
C MET A 105 -8.04 -6.21 12.79
N THR A 106 -7.49 -7.35 13.22
CA THR A 106 -7.65 -7.85 14.59
C THR A 106 -6.80 -7.06 15.60
N VAL A 107 -5.56 -6.68 15.24
CA VAL A 107 -4.63 -6.02 16.18
C VAL A 107 -5.15 -4.66 16.65
N PRO A 108 -5.58 -3.72 15.78
CA PRO A 108 -6.12 -2.43 16.23
C PRO A 108 -7.40 -2.56 17.09
N ILE A 109 -8.25 -3.54 16.77
CA ILE A 109 -9.47 -3.85 17.54
C ILE A 109 -9.08 -4.35 18.94
N TYR A 110 -8.23 -5.37 19.01
CA TYR A 110 -7.82 -5.98 20.27
C TYR A 110 -7.06 -5.00 21.17
N VAL A 111 -6.09 -4.27 20.60
CA VAL A 111 -5.37 -3.20 21.31
C VAL A 111 -6.35 -2.12 21.76
N GLY A 112 -7.36 -1.81 20.96
CA GLY A 112 -8.41 -0.86 21.31
C GLY A 112 -9.26 -1.31 22.52
N GLU A 113 -9.64 -2.57 22.58
CA GLU A 113 -10.52 -3.09 23.65
C GLU A 113 -9.76 -3.40 24.94
N ALA A 114 -8.53 -3.92 24.84
CA ALA A 114 -7.71 -4.26 26.00
C ALA A 114 -7.05 -3.04 26.67
N SER A 115 -6.82 -1.95 25.92
CA SER A 115 -6.08 -0.80 26.45
C SER A 115 -6.97 0.21 27.19
N PRO A 116 -6.47 0.80 28.29
CA PRO A 116 -7.23 1.80 29.02
C PRO A 116 -7.38 3.09 28.21
N LEU A 117 -8.53 3.76 28.40
CA LEU A 117 -9.03 4.91 27.62
C LEU A 117 -8.08 6.11 27.50
N HIS A 118 -7.06 6.22 28.37
CA HIS A 118 -6.12 7.33 28.43
C HIS A 118 -4.84 7.10 27.59
N ILE A 119 -4.47 5.85 27.29
CA ILE A 119 -3.31 5.51 26.43
C ILE A 119 -3.68 4.80 25.13
N ARG A 120 -4.93 4.36 24.98
CA ARG A 120 -5.43 3.65 23.80
C ARG A 120 -5.03 4.29 22.48
N GLY A 121 -5.18 5.62 22.36
CA GLY A 121 -4.80 6.35 21.16
C GLY A 121 -3.30 6.32 20.87
N LYS A 122 -2.46 6.48 21.90
CA LYS A 122 -0.99 6.42 21.75
C LYS A 122 -0.54 5.03 21.28
N LEU A 123 -1.19 3.99 21.79
CA LEU A 123 -0.80 2.62 21.48
C LEU A 123 -1.13 2.22 20.04
N LEU A 124 -2.28 2.66 19.51
CA LEU A 124 -2.62 2.47 18.10
C LEU A 124 -1.69 3.25 17.17
N THR A 125 -1.31 4.48 17.53
CA THR A 125 -0.37 5.23 16.69
C THR A 125 1.03 4.63 16.70
N CYS A 126 1.48 4.05 17.83
CA CYS A 126 2.73 3.26 17.84
C CYS A 126 2.66 2.04 16.92
N TYR A 127 1.55 1.29 16.91
CA TYR A 127 1.36 0.16 16.00
C TYR A 127 1.56 0.59 14.53
N GLN A 128 0.91 1.69 14.15
CA GLN A 128 0.94 2.21 12.79
C GLN A 128 2.32 2.77 12.39
N LEU A 129 3.04 3.40 13.32
CA LEU A 129 4.43 3.82 13.11
C LEU A 129 5.36 2.62 12.83
N PHE A 130 5.23 1.55 13.62
CA PHE A 130 6.01 0.32 13.41
C PHE A 130 5.63 -0.37 12.10
N LEU A 131 4.36 -0.30 11.69
CA LEU A 131 3.90 -0.75 10.39
C LEU A 131 4.59 -0.01 9.24
N GLY A 132 4.58 1.33 9.25
CA GLY A 132 5.27 2.12 8.23
C GLY A 132 6.78 1.85 8.21
N THR A 133 7.39 1.72 9.38
CA THR A 133 8.82 1.38 9.52
C THR A 133 9.12 -0.01 8.95
N GLY A 134 8.23 -0.97 9.15
CA GLY A 134 8.32 -2.30 8.56
C GLY A 134 8.34 -2.25 7.03
N ILE A 135 7.44 -1.47 6.41
CA ILE A 135 7.38 -1.32 4.94
C ILE A 135 8.72 -0.78 4.40
N VAL A 136 9.27 0.26 5.03
CA VAL A 136 10.58 0.81 4.65
C VAL A 136 11.68 -0.22 4.81
N ALA A 137 11.73 -0.93 5.93
CA ALA A 137 12.72 -1.97 6.17
C ALA A 137 12.64 -3.10 5.13
N GLY A 138 11.42 -3.54 4.76
CA GLY A 138 11.19 -4.54 3.72
C GLY A 138 11.71 -4.09 2.35
N ASN A 139 11.42 -2.85 1.95
CA ASN A 139 11.88 -2.30 0.68
C ASN A 139 13.40 -2.09 0.65
N VAL A 140 14.01 -1.63 1.74
CA VAL A 140 15.47 -1.47 1.84
C VAL A 140 16.18 -2.81 1.80
N VAL A 141 15.71 -3.81 2.55
CA VAL A 141 16.28 -5.16 2.55
C VAL A 141 16.13 -5.82 1.19
N GLY A 142 14.95 -5.72 0.57
CA GLY A 142 14.72 -6.22 -0.78
C GLY A 142 15.59 -5.52 -1.83
N GLY A 143 15.80 -4.21 -1.70
CA GLY A 143 16.71 -3.43 -2.55
C GLY A 143 18.17 -3.84 -2.37
N GLY A 144 18.65 -4.00 -1.14
CA GLY A 144 20.02 -4.40 -0.83
C GLY A 144 20.35 -5.82 -1.31
N LEU A 145 19.43 -6.78 -1.11
CA LEU A 145 19.57 -8.16 -1.57
C LEU A 145 19.58 -8.29 -3.10
N SER A 146 19.03 -7.30 -3.83
CA SER A 146 19.06 -7.26 -5.28
C SER A 146 20.47 -7.13 -5.87
N TYR A 147 21.45 -6.60 -5.11
CA TYR A 147 22.83 -6.46 -5.55
C TYR A 147 23.65 -7.74 -5.45
N VAL A 148 23.25 -8.66 -4.57
CA VAL A 148 24.11 -9.77 -4.16
C VAL A 148 24.05 -10.91 -5.18
N ASN A 149 22.90 -11.24 -5.78
CA ASN A 149 22.77 -12.26 -6.84
C ASN A 149 21.46 -12.17 -7.66
N PRO A 150 21.43 -11.47 -8.80
CA PRO A 150 20.20 -11.23 -9.55
C PRO A 150 19.63 -12.46 -10.30
N VAL A 151 20.42 -13.47 -10.65
CA VAL A 151 19.97 -14.55 -11.56
C VAL A 151 19.51 -15.82 -10.84
N GLN A 152 20.15 -16.23 -9.74
CA GLN A 152 19.85 -17.53 -9.10
C GLN A 152 18.97 -17.44 -7.84
N ILE A 153 19.07 -16.35 -7.08
CA ILE A 153 18.41 -16.20 -5.77
C ILE A 153 17.46 -15.00 -5.73
N GLY A 154 17.69 -14.00 -6.59
CA GLY A 154 16.87 -12.80 -6.65
C GLY A 154 15.39 -13.12 -6.77
N TRP A 155 14.99 -14.17 -7.52
CA TRP A 155 13.58 -14.54 -7.73
C TRP A 155 12.83 -15.00 -6.50
N ARG A 156 13.56 -15.37 -5.46
CA ARG A 156 13.00 -15.73 -4.17
C ARG A 156 12.76 -14.47 -3.31
N TYR A 157 13.46 -13.37 -3.59
CA TYR A 157 13.47 -12.12 -2.83
C TYR A 157 13.02 -10.87 -3.63
N TYR A 158 12.61 -10.98 -4.91
CA TYR A 158 12.43 -9.83 -5.82
C TYR A 158 11.32 -8.87 -5.37
N THR A 159 11.73 -7.75 -4.78
CA THR A 159 10.97 -6.47 -4.78
C THR A 159 11.33 -5.60 -6.00
N THR A 160 12.42 -5.93 -6.73
CA THR A 160 13.13 -4.98 -7.59
C THR A 160 12.88 -5.11 -9.09
N ASN A 161 12.25 -6.19 -9.57
CA ASN A 161 11.86 -6.32 -10.99
C ASN A 161 10.51 -5.66 -11.32
N ILE A 162 9.92 -4.92 -10.38
CA ILE A 162 8.57 -4.35 -10.54
C ILE A 162 8.58 -2.99 -11.24
N ILE A 163 9.70 -2.26 -11.23
CA ILE A 163 9.79 -0.94 -11.90
C ILE A 163 10.61 -1.03 -13.18
N LYS A 164 10.58 -2.17 -13.89
CA LYS A 164 10.92 -2.14 -15.32
C LYS A 164 9.76 -1.58 -16.17
N ALA A 165 8.55 -1.45 -15.59
CA ALA A 165 7.35 -0.97 -16.27
C ALA A 165 7.17 0.57 -16.31
N ASP A 166 8.02 1.37 -15.62
CA ASP A 166 7.79 2.82 -15.46
C ASP A 166 8.83 3.74 -16.14
N GLY A 167 9.55 3.30 -17.19
CA GLY A 167 10.44 4.21 -17.92
C GLY A 167 11.93 4.11 -17.58
N VAL A 168 12.30 3.31 -16.59
CA VAL A 168 13.65 3.34 -16.00
C VAL A 168 14.40 2.05 -16.32
N LYS A 169 15.40 2.16 -17.22
CA LYS A 169 16.30 1.06 -17.60
C LYS A 169 17.17 0.57 -16.45
N ASP A 170 17.51 1.47 -15.53
CA ASP A 170 18.51 1.21 -14.50
C ASP A 170 17.88 0.50 -13.29
N PRO A 171 18.26 -0.76 -13.00
CA PRO A 171 17.75 -1.49 -11.84
C PRO A 171 18.05 -0.75 -10.52
N HIS A 172 19.16 -0.01 -10.47
CA HIS A 172 19.53 0.82 -9.33
C HIS A 172 18.49 1.93 -9.05
N THR A 173 18.06 2.67 -10.07
CA THR A 173 17.14 3.80 -9.93
C THR A 173 15.74 3.33 -9.51
N THR A 174 15.30 2.21 -10.09
CA THR A 174 14.09 1.48 -9.70
C THR A 174 14.06 1.14 -8.21
N ILE A 175 15.17 0.62 -7.66
CA ILE A 175 15.27 0.29 -6.24
C ILE A 175 15.06 1.53 -5.36
N TRP A 176 15.75 2.64 -5.68
CA TRP A 176 15.66 3.87 -4.91
C TRP A 176 14.29 4.53 -4.98
N ILE A 177 13.56 4.41 -6.09
CA ILE A 177 12.18 4.89 -6.20
C ILE A 177 11.26 4.10 -5.24
N SER A 178 11.37 2.77 -5.17
CA SER A 178 10.58 1.93 -4.25
C SER A 178 10.90 2.18 -2.76
N VAL A 179 12.16 2.44 -2.44
CA VAL A 179 12.56 2.86 -1.09
C VAL A 179 12.01 4.26 -0.80
N GLY A 180 12.06 5.16 -1.79
CA GLY A 180 11.51 6.52 -1.71
C GLY A 180 10.00 6.55 -1.46
N THR A 181 9.21 5.73 -2.17
CA THR A 181 7.76 5.64 -1.95
C THR A 181 7.42 5.19 -0.53
N ALA A 182 8.11 4.16 -0.01
CA ALA A 182 7.89 3.69 1.36
C ALA A 182 8.27 4.75 2.40
N PHE A 183 9.38 5.47 2.17
CA PHE A 183 9.80 6.54 3.06
C PHE A 183 8.82 7.71 3.06
N MET A 184 8.30 8.10 1.90
CA MET A 184 7.25 9.14 1.80
C MET A 184 5.97 8.71 2.52
N ASN A 185 5.57 7.45 2.43
CA ASN A 185 4.43 6.95 3.18
C ASN A 185 4.69 7.01 4.70
N LEU A 186 5.89 6.68 5.16
CA LEU A 186 6.29 6.82 6.57
C LEU A 186 6.28 8.28 7.04
N ILE A 187 6.72 9.23 6.21
CA ILE A 187 6.61 10.67 6.52
C ILE A 187 5.13 11.07 6.62
N GLY A 188 4.29 10.56 5.70
CA GLY A 188 2.85 10.77 5.68
C GLY A 188 2.14 10.29 6.95
N ILE A 189 2.75 9.36 7.69
CA ILE A 189 2.32 8.85 9.00
C ILE A 189 2.83 9.76 10.13
N ILE A 190 4.13 10.07 10.12
CA ILE A 190 4.78 10.80 11.21
C ILE A 190 4.32 12.27 11.30
N VAL A 191 4.19 12.95 10.17
CA VAL A 191 3.88 14.40 10.14
C VAL A 191 2.50 14.71 10.74
N PRO A 192 1.41 14.03 10.35
CA PRO A 192 0.10 14.19 11.00
C PRO A 192 0.11 13.88 12.49
N MET A 193 0.89 12.87 12.92
CA MET A 193 1.00 12.51 14.34
C MET A 193 1.52 13.68 15.18
N PHE A 194 2.49 14.45 14.70
CA PHE A 194 2.96 15.66 15.39
C PHE A 194 2.01 16.85 15.23
N LEU A 195 1.33 16.97 14.09
CA LEU A 195 0.40 18.07 13.82
C LEU A 195 -0.94 17.93 14.55
N ILE A 196 -1.29 16.72 15.00
CA ILE A 196 -2.59 16.41 15.60
C ILE A 196 -2.88 17.25 16.85
N GLU A 197 -1.84 17.56 17.62
CA GLU A 197 -1.92 18.36 18.84
C GLU A 197 -2.07 19.87 18.53
N ARG A 198 -1.59 20.32 17.35
CA ARG A 198 -1.58 21.74 16.97
C ARG A 198 -2.80 22.16 16.13
N LEU A 199 -3.16 21.39 15.10
CA LEU A 199 -4.16 21.78 14.11
C LEU A 199 -5.55 21.20 14.39
N GLY A 200 -5.63 20.20 15.27
CA GLY A 200 -6.85 19.45 15.56
C GLY A 200 -7.19 18.43 14.47
N ARG A 201 -7.79 17.32 14.89
CA ARG A 201 -7.99 16.10 14.09
C ARG A 201 -8.80 16.31 12.81
N ARG A 202 -9.92 17.03 12.92
CA ARG A 202 -10.87 17.24 11.81
C ARG A 202 -10.26 18.03 10.64
N LYS A 203 -9.38 18.99 10.93
CA LYS A 203 -8.74 19.81 9.90
C LYS A 203 -7.69 19.01 9.13
N ILE A 204 -6.95 18.12 9.80
CA ILE A 204 -5.95 17.26 9.16
C ILE A 204 -6.64 16.19 8.29
N LEU A 205 -7.72 15.58 8.78
CA LEU A 205 -8.51 14.63 7.98
C LEU A 205 -9.01 15.27 6.69
N LEU A 206 -9.70 16.41 6.80
CA LEU A 206 -10.22 17.16 5.63
C LEU A 206 -9.08 17.60 4.70
N GLY A 207 -7.96 18.05 5.27
CA GLY A 207 -6.77 18.39 4.50
C GLY A 207 -6.21 17.21 3.70
N SER A 208 -6.15 16.02 4.30
CA SER A 208 -5.68 14.80 3.63
C SER A 208 -6.60 14.38 2.49
N VAL A 209 -7.93 14.46 2.68
CA VAL A 209 -8.92 14.09 1.66
C VAL A 209 -8.87 15.05 0.47
N ILE A 210 -8.74 16.36 0.73
CA ILE A 210 -8.56 17.35 -0.33
C ILE A 210 -7.23 17.12 -1.05
N GLY A 211 -6.16 16.85 -0.31
CA GLY A 211 -4.82 16.57 -0.85
C GLY A 211 -4.78 15.31 -1.71
N THR A 212 -5.40 14.21 -1.29
CA THR A 212 -5.49 12.98 -2.08
C THR A 212 -6.31 13.19 -3.34
N PHE A 213 -7.44 13.89 -3.26
CA PHE A 213 -8.26 14.20 -4.42
C PHE A 213 -7.50 15.03 -5.47
N ILE A 214 -6.84 16.11 -5.06
CA ILE A 214 -6.03 16.95 -5.97
C ILE A 214 -4.88 16.13 -6.57
N SER A 215 -4.21 15.30 -5.77
CA SER A 215 -3.07 14.50 -6.24
C SER A 215 -3.51 13.44 -7.26
N LEU A 216 -4.68 12.81 -7.07
CA LEU A 216 -5.24 11.87 -8.03
C LEU A 216 -5.61 12.54 -9.36
N LEU A 217 -6.15 13.77 -9.32
CA LEU A 217 -6.42 14.55 -10.53
C LEU A 217 -5.11 14.89 -11.27
N LEU A 218 -4.07 15.30 -10.54
CA LEU A 218 -2.75 15.59 -11.11
C LEU A 218 -2.09 14.35 -11.70
N LEU A 219 -2.20 13.19 -11.04
CA LEU A 219 -1.72 11.92 -11.58
C LEU A 219 -2.46 11.54 -12.87
N GLY A 220 -3.79 11.63 -12.89
CA GLY A 220 -4.60 11.38 -14.07
C GLY A 220 -4.23 12.31 -15.24
N ALA A 221 -4.07 13.61 -14.98
CA ALA A 221 -3.60 14.57 -15.97
C ALA A 221 -2.16 14.27 -16.43
N GLY A 222 -1.28 13.85 -15.52
CA GLY A 222 0.10 13.46 -15.80
C GLY A 222 0.18 12.29 -16.78
N PHE A 223 -0.61 11.23 -16.58
CA PHE A 223 -0.68 10.11 -17.51
C PHE A 223 -1.21 10.52 -18.90
N LEU A 224 -2.21 11.41 -18.97
CA LEU A 224 -2.71 11.93 -20.25
C LEU A 224 -1.66 12.75 -21.00
N VAL A 225 -0.91 13.60 -20.30
CA VAL A 225 0.20 14.39 -20.88
C VAL A 225 1.33 13.47 -21.33
N MET A 226 1.64 12.44 -20.55
CA MET A 226 2.65 11.44 -20.89
C MET A 226 2.28 10.69 -22.18
N ASN A 227 1.03 10.24 -22.31
CA ASN A 227 0.56 9.57 -23.53
C ASN A 227 0.61 10.50 -24.75
N LYS A 228 0.15 11.76 -24.62
CA LYS A 228 0.18 12.74 -25.73
C LYS A 228 1.57 13.20 -26.13
N THR A 229 2.53 13.17 -25.21
CA THR A 229 3.92 13.60 -25.49
C THR A 229 4.85 12.41 -25.75
N SER A 230 4.30 11.20 -25.75
CA SER A 230 5.05 9.99 -26.11
C SER A 230 5.45 10.05 -27.58
N ALA A 231 6.53 9.35 -27.91
CA ALA A 231 7.07 9.32 -29.26
C ALA A 231 6.05 8.73 -30.26
N ASP A 232 5.91 9.35 -31.42
CA ASP A 232 4.98 8.90 -32.46
C ASP A 232 5.57 7.74 -33.26
N VAL A 233 4.72 6.80 -33.67
CA VAL A 233 5.10 5.65 -34.48
C VAL A 233 5.02 6.04 -35.95
N ILE A 234 6.15 5.93 -36.65
CA ILE A 234 6.22 6.11 -38.09
C ILE A 234 5.69 4.83 -38.75
N ILE A 235 4.61 4.95 -39.51
CA ILE A 235 4.10 3.86 -40.34
C ILE A 235 5.02 3.70 -41.55
N LEU A 236 5.75 2.59 -41.62
CA LEU A 236 6.58 2.26 -42.78
C LEU A 236 5.70 1.98 -44.01
N SER A 237 5.80 2.84 -45.01
CA SER A 237 5.27 2.57 -46.35
C SER A 237 6.17 1.55 -47.06
N SER A 238 5.79 0.27 -47.04
CA SER A 238 6.04 -0.88 -47.96
C SER A 238 7.33 -1.03 -48.82
N SER A 239 8.32 -0.13 -48.80
CA SER A 239 9.41 -0.09 -49.78
C SER A 239 10.81 -0.34 -49.19
N ASN A 240 10.93 -0.71 -47.91
CA ASN A 240 12.22 -1.02 -47.29
C ASN A 240 12.37 -2.53 -47.06
N ARG A 241 13.35 -3.16 -47.75
CA ARG A 241 13.69 -4.60 -47.70
C ARG A 241 14.19 -5.11 -46.32
N MET A 242 14.00 -4.34 -45.25
CA MET A 242 14.58 -4.60 -43.93
C MET A 242 13.56 -5.17 -42.93
N PHE A 243 12.27 -5.20 -43.27
CA PHE A 243 11.20 -5.69 -42.40
C PHE A 243 10.58 -6.95 -42.99
N ASN A 244 10.52 -8.02 -42.19
CA ASN A 244 9.89 -9.27 -42.61
C ASN A 244 8.42 -9.31 -42.17
N SER A 245 7.51 -9.04 -43.10
CA SER A 245 6.05 -9.02 -42.86
C SER A 245 5.46 -10.39 -42.48
N THR A 246 6.20 -11.50 -42.66
CA THR A 246 5.74 -12.84 -42.20
C THR A 246 5.97 -13.11 -40.71
N THR A 247 6.54 -12.14 -39.98
CA THR A 247 6.82 -12.28 -38.55
C THR A 247 5.51 -12.28 -37.75
N LYS A 248 5.36 -13.25 -36.84
CA LYS A 248 4.20 -13.35 -35.95
C LYS A 248 4.04 -12.04 -35.15
N ASN A 249 2.80 -11.53 -35.05
CA ASN A 249 2.41 -10.27 -34.39
C ASN A 249 2.81 -8.96 -35.10
N TYR A 250 3.35 -9.02 -36.32
CA TYR A 250 3.70 -7.83 -37.10
C TYR A 250 2.50 -6.88 -37.32
N ASP A 251 1.36 -7.42 -37.79
CA ASP A 251 0.14 -6.64 -38.04
C ASP A 251 -0.47 -6.06 -36.76
N THR A 252 -0.22 -6.68 -35.60
CA THR A 252 -0.71 -6.19 -34.30
C THR A 252 0.08 -4.98 -33.85
N CYS A 253 1.42 -5.04 -33.93
CA CYS A 253 2.29 -3.95 -33.50
C CYS A 253 2.17 -2.71 -34.40
N MET A 254 1.94 -2.90 -35.70
CA MET A 254 1.81 -1.79 -36.66
C MET A 254 0.50 -0.98 -36.55
N LYS A 255 -0.47 -1.44 -35.75
CA LYS A 255 -1.74 -0.70 -35.52
C LYS A 255 -1.59 0.45 -34.53
N PHE A 256 -0.52 0.45 -33.73
CA PHE A 256 -0.34 1.45 -32.68
C PHE A 256 0.27 2.74 -33.24
N SER A 257 -0.31 3.88 -32.86
CA SER A 257 0.13 5.20 -33.33
C SER A 257 1.25 5.81 -32.48
N ASN A 258 1.34 5.45 -31.20
CA ASN A 258 2.28 6.06 -30.25
C ASN A 258 3.06 4.97 -29.51
N CYS A 259 4.23 5.34 -28.99
CA CYS A 259 5.10 4.47 -28.19
C CYS A 259 4.34 3.86 -26.99
N ASP A 260 3.56 4.65 -26.25
CA ASP A 260 2.86 4.23 -25.02
C ASP A 260 1.93 3.02 -25.27
N PHE A 261 1.10 3.12 -26.31
CA PHE A 261 0.22 2.03 -26.73
C PHE A 261 0.99 0.82 -27.28
N CYS A 262 2.11 1.06 -27.97
CA CYS A 262 2.96 0.00 -28.50
C CYS A 262 3.57 -0.86 -27.38
N VAL A 263 4.16 -0.22 -26.37
CA VAL A 263 4.88 -0.92 -25.29
C VAL A 263 3.95 -1.54 -24.24
N THR A 264 2.67 -1.18 -24.24
CA THR A 264 1.64 -1.78 -23.38
C THR A 264 1.39 -3.26 -23.73
N ASN A 265 1.67 -3.66 -24.98
CA ASN A 265 1.53 -5.05 -25.41
C ASN A 265 2.84 -5.82 -25.19
N GLU A 266 2.78 -6.94 -24.48
CA GLU A 266 3.96 -7.78 -24.17
C GLU A 266 4.71 -8.28 -25.42
N ASN A 267 4.02 -8.39 -26.56
CA ASN A 267 4.59 -8.89 -27.80
C ASN A 267 5.22 -7.80 -28.68
N CYS A 268 5.10 -6.53 -28.31
CA CYS A 268 5.56 -5.38 -29.08
C CYS A 268 6.54 -4.53 -28.27
N GLY A 269 7.44 -3.83 -28.98
CA GLY A 269 8.41 -2.92 -28.40
C GLY A 269 8.71 -1.77 -29.35
N PHE A 270 9.31 -0.71 -28.82
CA PHE A 270 9.54 0.52 -29.56
C PHE A 270 11.03 0.74 -29.84
N CYS A 271 11.37 0.96 -31.11
CA CYS A 271 12.73 1.27 -31.56
C CYS A 271 12.78 2.71 -32.08
N SER A 272 13.54 3.58 -31.42
CA SER A 272 13.74 4.98 -31.85
C SER A 272 15.21 5.29 -32.10
N ALA A 273 15.48 6.25 -32.97
CA ALA A 273 16.83 6.82 -33.10
C ALA A 273 17.17 7.71 -31.89
N LYS A 274 18.42 7.71 -31.45
CA LYS A 274 18.91 8.54 -30.34
C LYS A 274 18.63 10.02 -30.63
N GLY A 275 17.76 10.62 -29.83
CA GLY A 275 17.38 12.04 -29.95
C GLY A 275 16.20 12.32 -30.87
N SER A 276 15.62 11.32 -31.53
CA SER A 276 14.41 11.49 -32.33
C SER A 276 13.15 11.24 -31.50
N LYS A 277 12.12 12.07 -31.73
CA LYS A 277 10.79 11.90 -31.14
C LYS A 277 9.91 10.87 -31.86
N ASP A 278 10.42 10.26 -32.92
CA ASP A 278 9.67 9.35 -33.76
C ASP A 278 10.42 8.01 -33.85
N GLY A 279 9.67 6.91 -33.93
CA GLY A 279 10.24 5.57 -33.97
C GLY A 279 9.31 4.53 -34.57
N PHE A 280 9.67 3.26 -34.42
CA PHE A 280 8.95 2.13 -34.99
C PHE A 280 8.45 1.19 -33.90
N CYS A 281 7.20 0.75 -34.02
CA CYS A 281 6.65 -0.31 -33.18
C CYS A 281 6.90 -1.67 -33.84
N LEU A 282 7.65 -2.55 -33.17
CA LEU A 282 8.13 -3.81 -33.73
C LEU A 282 7.87 -4.98 -32.78
N PRO A 283 7.68 -6.20 -33.31
CA PRO A 283 7.52 -7.38 -32.48
C PRO A 283 8.81 -7.71 -31.72
N VAL A 284 8.66 -8.12 -30.47
CA VAL A 284 9.76 -8.43 -29.54
C VAL A 284 10.42 -9.76 -29.91
N ASN A 285 11.74 -9.87 -29.77
CA ASN A 285 12.46 -11.13 -29.95
C ASN A 285 12.16 -12.11 -28.79
N LYS A 286 11.81 -13.36 -29.09
CA LYS A 286 11.51 -14.37 -28.06
C LYS A 286 12.72 -14.83 -27.25
N ASN A 287 13.92 -14.74 -27.82
CA ASN A 287 15.15 -15.24 -27.20
C ASN A 287 15.79 -14.21 -26.27
N ASP A 288 15.69 -12.93 -26.63
CA ASP A 288 16.18 -11.81 -25.81
C ASP A 288 15.23 -10.61 -25.98
N PRO A 289 14.10 -10.61 -25.25
CA PRO A 289 13.05 -9.62 -25.42
C PRO A 289 13.50 -8.20 -25.02
N ASP A 290 14.25 -8.11 -23.93
CA ASP A 290 14.61 -6.85 -23.28
C ASP A 290 15.54 -5.97 -24.15
N ASN A 291 16.27 -6.56 -25.10
CA ASN A 291 17.32 -5.86 -25.84
C ASN A 291 17.09 -5.75 -27.35
N TYR A 292 16.32 -6.66 -27.95
CA TYR A 292 16.25 -6.76 -29.41
C TYR A 292 14.83 -6.93 -29.94
N ALA A 293 14.60 -6.29 -31.09
CA ALA A 293 13.44 -6.55 -31.94
C ALA A 293 13.61 -7.88 -32.68
N SER A 294 12.48 -8.50 -33.04
CA SER A 294 12.44 -9.72 -33.86
C SER A 294 12.77 -9.44 -35.34
N THR A 295 12.54 -8.21 -35.81
CA THR A 295 12.81 -7.79 -37.20
C THR A 295 12.98 -6.27 -37.29
N GLY A 296 13.70 -5.79 -38.30
CA GLY A 296 13.81 -4.36 -38.59
C GLY A 296 15.00 -3.67 -37.93
N TYR A 297 14.83 -2.39 -37.60
CA TYR A 297 15.81 -1.65 -36.79
C TYR A 297 15.76 -2.18 -35.34
N CYS A 298 16.90 -2.16 -34.65
CA CYS A 298 17.08 -2.80 -33.34
C CYS A 298 17.06 -4.36 -33.35
N ASP A 299 17.25 -5.00 -34.52
CA ASP A 299 17.49 -6.45 -34.63
C ASP A 299 18.96 -6.82 -34.31
N ASN A 300 19.16 -8.03 -33.80
CA ASN A 300 20.38 -8.65 -33.25
C ASN A 300 21.63 -8.52 -34.15
N GLN A 301 21.47 -8.23 -35.44
CA GLN A 301 22.56 -8.21 -36.41
C GLN A 301 23.01 -6.80 -36.85
N LYS A 302 22.37 -5.72 -36.41
CA LYS A 302 22.79 -4.35 -36.74
C LYS A 302 22.64 -3.41 -35.55
N GLN A 303 23.58 -3.49 -34.60
CA GLN A 303 23.86 -2.36 -33.71
C GLN A 303 24.42 -1.19 -34.51
N ASN A 304 23.58 -0.50 -35.28
CA ASN A 304 23.86 0.90 -35.56
C ASN A 304 23.66 1.64 -34.23
N ILE A 305 24.75 2.18 -33.68
CA ILE A 305 24.87 2.92 -32.40
C ILE A 305 23.81 4.06 -32.26
N THR A 306 23.11 4.36 -33.35
CA THR A 306 22.08 5.37 -33.52
C THR A 306 20.70 4.97 -33.01
N HIS A 307 20.37 3.69 -32.77
CA HIS A 307 19.01 3.30 -32.33
C HIS A 307 18.98 2.70 -30.91
N THR A 308 17.92 3.02 -30.17
CA THR A 308 17.66 2.51 -28.82
C THR A 308 16.36 1.73 -28.81
N TRP A 309 16.43 0.48 -28.36
CA TRP A 309 15.29 -0.37 -28.06
C TRP A 309 14.73 -0.05 -26.67
N SER A 310 13.41 -0.02 -26.58
CA SER A 310 12.66 0.15 -25.33
C SER A 310 11.46 -0.79 -25.36
N GLN A 311 11.35 -1.66 -24.36
CA GLN A 311 10.22 -2.55 -24.15
C GLN A 311 9.58 -2.24 -22.80
N GLY A 312 8.26 -2.14 -22.76
CA GLY A 312 7.50 -1.88 -21.54
C GLY A 312 7.53 -0.44 -21.02
N TYR A 313 8.17 0.51 -21.71
CA TYR A 313 8.11 1.92 -21.36
C TYR A 313 8.59 2.86 -22.49
N CYS A 314 8.26 4.14 -22.34
CA CYS A 314 8.66 5.22 -23.24
C CYS A 314 9.42 6.30 -22.48
N GLN A 315 10.54 6.75 -23.03
CA GLN A 315 11.32 7.82 -22.43
C GLN A 315 10.61 9.16 -22.66
N THR A 316 10.13 9.79 -21.58
CA THR A 316 9.49 11.12 -21.64
C THR A 316 10.06 12.04 -20.56
N ASN A 317 10.05 13.35 -20.83
CA ASN A 317 10.46 14.34 -19.83
C ASN A 317 9.43 14.50 -18.68
N TYR A 318 8.22 13.97 -18.87
CA TYR A 318 7.12 14.11 -17.91
C TYR A 318 7.06 12.96 -16.89
N THR A 319 7.84 11.89 -17.07
CA THR A 319 7.91 10.78 -16.11
C THR A 319 8.28 11.26 -14.70
N ILE A 320 9.24 12.20 -14.59
CA ILE A 320 9.65 12.77 -13.29
C ILE A 320 8.48 13.51 -12.61
N TRP A 321 7.66 14.23 -13.39
CA TRP A 321 6.48 14.93 -12.88
C TRP A 321 5.46 13.96 -12.26
N VAL A 322 5.18 12.84 -12.94
CA VAL A 322 4.27 11.80 -12.43
C VAL A 322 4.79 11.19 -11.13
N ILE A 323 6.11 10.91 -11.05
CA ILE A 323 6.74 10.37 -9.82
C ILE A 323 6.60 11.35 -8.65
N VAL A 324 6.84 12.65 -8.88
CA VAL A 324 6.66 13.68 -7.85
C VAL A 324 5.21 13.75 -7.37
N CYS A 325 4.24 13.72 -8.29
CA CYS A 325 2.82 13.68 -7.95
C CYS A 325 2.47 12.42 -7.15
N MET A 326 3.07 11.27 -7.47
CA MET A 326 2.88 10.02 -6.73
C MET A 326 3.40 10.14 -5.28
N PHE A 327 4.57 10.76 -5.06
CA PHE A 327 5.08 10.98 -3.71
C PHE A 327 4.18 11.91 -2.90
N ILE A 328 3.67 12.99 -3.51
CA ILE A 328 2.73 13.90 -2.86
C ILE A 328 1.44 13.16 -2.51
N TYR A 329 0.91 12.34 -3.43
CA TYR A 329 -0.24 11.49 -3.17
C TYR A 329 -0.01 10.59 -1.95
N LEU A 330 1.14 9.90 -1.88
CA LEU A 330 1.45 8.99 -0.77
C LEU A 330 1.56 9.71 0.57
N LEU A 331 2.09 10.95 0.60
CA LEU A 331 2.13 11.77 1.81
C LEU A 331 0.72 12.07 2.35
N PHE A 332 -0.19 12.50 1.48
CA PHE A 332 -1.57 12.80 1.88
C PHE A 332 -2.38 11.53 2.16
N PHE A 333 -2.16 10.47 1.40
CA PHE A 333 -2.85 9.20 1.57
C PHE A 333 -2.48 8.54 2.90
N GLY A 334 -1.18 8.49 3.23
CA GLY A 334 -0.70 8.01 4.53
C GLY A 334 -1.35 8.78 5.69
N ALA A 335 -1.48 10.11 5.56
CA ALA A 335 -2.11 10.94 6.58
C ALA A 335 -3.60 10.66 6.80
N GLY A 336 -4.33 10.32 5.73
CA GLY A 336 -5.77 10.05 5.80
C GLY A 336 -6.13 8.71 6.44
N LEU A 337 -5.40 7.65 6.08
CA LEU A 337 -5.66 6.28 6.57
C LEU A 337 -5.57 6.16 8.09
N GLU A 338 -4.65 6.88 8.73
CA GLU A 338 -4.45 6.78 10.18
C GLU A 338 -5.55 7.48 10.99
N ILE A 339 -6.06 8.60 10.47
CA ILE A 339 -6.98 9.43 11.22
C ILE A 339 -8.38 8.82 11.22
N GLU A 340 -8.77 8.11 10.16
CA GLU A 340 -10.07 7.42 10.09
C GLU A 340 -10.19 6.30 11.14
N GLU A 341 -9.15 5.48 11.31
CA GLU A 341 -9.06 4.45 12.35
C GLU A 341 -9.17 5.08 13.76
N VAL A 342 -8.44 6.17 13.99
CA VAL A 342 -8.47 6.88 15.28
C VAL A 342 -9.82 7.56 15.51
N GLU A 343 -10.50 8.06 14.48
CA GLU A 343 -11.83 8.68 14.56
C GLU A 343 -12.94 7.65 14.84
N LYS A 344 -12.91 6.46 14.21
CA LYS A 344 -13.78 5.32 14.56
C LYS A 344 -13.66 4.95 16.04
N LEU A 345 -12.45 5.02 16.59
CA LEU A 345 -12.19 4.84 18.02
C LEU A 345 -12.78 5.96 18.90
N PHE A 346 -12.64 7.23 18.51
CA PHE A 346 -13.22 8.35 19.27
C PHE A 346 -14.74 8.33 19.23
N MET A 347 -15.35 7.93 18.11
CA MET A 347 -16.78 7.67 18.00
C MET A 347 -17.23 6.62 19.02
N SER A 348 -16.47 5.52 19.15
CA SER A 348 -16.70 4.50 20.19
C SER A 348 -16.59 5.09 21.62
N LYS A 349 -15.60 5.95 21.88
CA LYS A 349 -15.45 6.64 23.17
C LYS A 349 -16.59 7.63 23.46
N SER A 350 -17.09 8.35 22.46
CA SER A 350 -18.26 9.24 22.59
C SER A 350 -19.54 8.45 22.87
N LYS A 351 -19.64 7.25 22.30
CA LYS A 351 -20.76 6.32 22.50
C LYS A 351 -20.69 5.71 23.91
N GLN A 352 -19.51 5.29 24.38
CA GLN A 352 -19.30 4.85 25.75
C GLN A 352 -19.57 5.96 26.77
N LYS A 353 -19.16 7.20 26.48
CA LYS A 353 -19.43 8.35 27.36
C LYS A 353 -20.93 8.64 27.45
N ARG A 354 -21.65 8.59 26.32
CA ARG A 354 -23.12 8.70 26.26
C ARG A 354 -23.82 7.57 27.02
N LEU A 355 -23.39 6.32 26.83
CA LEU A 355 -23.91 5.16 27.57
C LEU A 355 -23.63 5.25 29.07
N ALA A 356 -22.47 5.78 29.47
CA ALA A 356 -22.14 6.04 30.86
C ALA A 356 -23.02 7.16 31.46
N GLU A 357 -23.26 8.24 30.72
CA GLU A 357 -24.22 9.30 31.11
C GLU A 357 -25.64 8.76 31.22
N GLU A 358 -26.13 7.99 30.24
CA GLU A 358 -27.44 7.33 30.28
C GLU A 358 -27.56 6.36 31.47
N SER A 359 -26.52 5.58 31.78
CA SER A 359 -26.49 4.70 32.96
C SER A 359 -26.45 5.45 34.29
N SER A 360 -25.94 6.68 34.30
CA SER A 360 -25.90 7.55 35.48
C SER A 360 -27.23 8.25 35.73
N LEU A 361 -27.91 8.68 34.64
CA LEU A 361 -29.28 9.19 34.63
C LEU A 361 -30.27 8.10 35.06
N ALA A 362 -30.17 6.89 34.50
CA ALA A 362 -31.01 5.76 34.89
C ALA A 362 -30.91 5.43 36.40
N ARG A 363 -29.71 5.53 36.99
CA ARG A 363 -29.48 5.37 38.43
C ARG A 363 -30.05 6.51 39.30
N HIS A 364 -30.15 7.72 38.77
CA HIS A 364 -30.80 8.83 39.46
C HIS A 364 -32.33 8.72 39.48
N TYR A 365 -32.93 8.09 38.46
CA TYR A 365 -34.38 7.86 38.41
C TYR A 365 -34.86 6.59 39.14
N THR A 366 -33.98 5.61 39.39
CA THR A 366 -34.36 4.37 40.10
C THR A 366 -34.36 4.48 41.63
N ILE A 367 -33.98 5.63 42.20
CA ILE A 367 -34.02 5.87 43.65
C ILE A 367 -35.10 6.91 43.98
N LYS A 368 -36.37 6.54 43.84
CA LYS A 368 -37.52 7.12 44.57
C LYS A 368 -38.82 6.35 44.27
N ILE A 369 -38.90 5.11 44.74
CA ILE A 369 -40.20 4.55 45.17
C ILE A 369 -40.00 4.16 46.64
N PRO A 370 -40.43 4.98 47.61
CA PRO A 370 -40.52 4.54 48.98
C PRO A 370 -41.82 3.73 49.10
N LEU A 371 -41.73 2.39 49.15
CA LEU A 371 -42.84 1.56 49.62
C LEU A 371 -42.41 0.85 50.91
N SER A 372 -42.58 1.55 52.02
CA SER A 372 -42.56 1.06 53.40
C SER A 372 -42.98 2.25 54.25
N THR A 373 -43.95 2.25 55.14
CA THR A 373 -44.82 1.28 55.83
C THR A 373 -45.85 2.20 56.55
N LYS A 374 -47.13 1.91 56.83
CA LYS A 374 -47.74 0.87 57.67
C LYS A 374 -49.20 1.36 57.90
N LEU A 375 -50.20 0.49 57.86
CA LEU A 375 -51.38 0.63 58.72
C LEU A 375 -52.11 -0.71 58.84
N GLU A 376 -52.08 -1.22 60.06
CA GLU A 376 -52.71 -2.42 60.57
C GLU A 376 -54.10 -2.02 61.14
N LYS A 377 -55.11 -2.88 60.96
CA LYS A 377 -56.47 -2.87 61.57
C LYS A 377 -57.45 -1.75 61.18
N ILE A 378 -58.52 -2.14 60.46
CA ILE A 378 -59.90 -2.30 60.94
C ILE A 378 -60.54 -3.44 60.12
#